data_AF-A0A5N0EHN8-F1
#
_entry.id   AF-A0A5N0EHN8-F1
#
_cell.length_a   1.000
_cell.length_b   1.000
_cell.length_c   1.000
_cell.angle_alpha   90.00
_cell.angle_beta   90.00
_cell.angle_gamma   90.00
#
_symmetry.space_group_name_H-M   'P 1'
#
loop_
_entity.id
_entity.type
_entity.pdbx_description
1 polymer ?
#
loop_
_entity_poly.entity_id
_entity_poly.type
_entity_poly.pdbx_seq_one_letter_code
_entity_poly.pdbx_strand_id
1 'polypeptide(L)'
;MFLLDRQNERFVAVEARDQSIYRPHGFEAARKLGLEHRFSYGPHWRVNPYLRERVFTIQAANNPALADVEGGLDIDGGTWLAFNRRTGVYCRLFSTGWDDNTRTDGEFLSPSGLPIDGATADSAQHAVELLEKGLLPALDSARQLPGFQMVIADSRDAFVVEFDGRDSVTATPLPDGRPHVLTTSEEFGKQLQARAERSQAPTEILTSWGPWLSVFTAAGADYGDESWTADTNSAIRPPYRNTDDANRYKNVALFSVTEPNQAAWTKSVSIYTAGRTGAELFAYNERQLFDYQPLPTDVRRMGYPSTTDDFFVVIANENS
;
A
#
# COMPACT_ATOMS: atom_id res chain seq x y z
N MET A 1 1.02 -6.06 7.52
CA MET A 1 1.57 -6.35 8.85
C MET A 1 1.92 -5.03 9.48
N PHE A 2 1.52 -4.80 10.71
CA PHE A 2 1.59 -3.51 11.36
C PHE A 2 2.10 -3.66 12.78
N LEU A 3 2.76 -2.65 13.31
CA LEU A 3 3.18 -2.58 14.70
C LEU A 3 3.07 -1.13 15.17
N LEU A 4 2.37 -0.92 16.27
CA LEU A 4 2.44 0.29 17.06
C LEU A 4 3.45 0.07 18.19
N ASP A 5 4.65 0.60 18.00
CA ASP A 5 5.73 0.57 18.98
C ASP A 5 5.67 1.83 19.85
N ARG A 6 4.81 1.77 20.86
CA ARG A 6 4.61 2.87 21.82
C ARG A 6 5.88 3.21 22.60
N GLN A 7 6.81 2.27 22.78
CA GLN A 7 8.05 2.53 23.51
C GLN A 7 8.99 3.46 22.74
N ASN A 8 9.02 3.32 21.43
CA ASN A 8 9.81 4.16 20.53
C ASN A 8 8.97 5.25 19.83
N GLU A 9 7.70 5.38 20.20
CA GLU A 9 6.72 6.29 19.59
C GLU A 9 6.73 6.22 18.07
N ARG A 10 6.59 4.99 17.57
CA ARG A 10 6.68 4.69 16.15
C ARG A 10 5.55 3.77 15.71
N PHE A 11 5.02 4.04 14.53
CA PHE A 11 4.21 3.08 13.79
C PHE A 11 5.01 2.53 12.62
N VAL A 12 4.85 1.24 12.38
CA VAL A 12 5.49 0.51 11.29
C VAL A 12 4.43 -0.27 10.52
N ALA A 13 4.50 -0.17 9.20
CA ALA A 13 3.74 -1.04 8.31
C ALA A 13 4.66 -1.68 7.28
N VAL A 14 4.47 -2.97 7.07
CA VAL A 14 4.97 -3.68 5.89
C VAL A 14 3.79 -4.38 5.24
N GLU A 15 3.61 -4.15 3.96
CA GLU A 15 2.53 -4.77 3.22
C GLU A 15 2.98 -5.34 1.89
N ALA A 16 2.21 -6.34 1.46
CA ALA A 16 2.31 -6.94 0.16
C ALA A 16 0.93 -6.86 -0.48
N ARG A 17 0.88 -6.40 -1.72
CA ARG A 17 -0.36 -6.37 -2.50
C ARG A 17 -0.12 -7.04 -3.84
N ASP A 18 -1.01 -7.95 -4.19
CA ASP A 18 -1.18 -8.44 -5.55
C ASP A 18 -2.23 -7.57 -6.25
N GLN A 19 -1.92 -7.06 -7.44
CA GLN A 19 -2.91 -6.36 -8.27
C GLN A 19 -3.15 -7.09 -9.58
N SER A 20 -4.37 -6.95 -10.08
CA SER A 20 -4.72 -7.39 -11.42
C SER A 20 -3.93 -6.61 -12.46
N ILE A 21 -3.19 -7.30 -13.31
CA ILE A 21 -2.49 -6.68 -14.46
C ILE A 21 -3.45 -6.04 -15.46
N TYR A 22 -4.73 -6.41 -15.42
CA TYR A 22 -5.75 -5.90 -16.32
C TYR A 22 -6.29 -4.53 -15.88
N ARG A 23 -6.04 -4.11 -14.63
CA ARG A 23 -6.42 -2.78 -14.14
C ARG A 23 -5.15 -1.94 -13.90
N PRO A 24 -4.96 -0.86 -14.69
CA PRO A 24 -3.81 0.02 -14.52
C PRO A 24 -3.75 0.64 -13.13
N HIS A 25 -2.55 0.71 -12.58
CA HIS A 25 -2.22 1.31 -11.30
C HIS A 25 -0.77 1.79 -11.34
N GLY A 26 -0.34 2.46 -10.27
CA GLY A 26 0.98 3.02 -10.13
C GLY A 26 1.39 3.84 -11.36
N PHE A 27 2.60 3.58 -11.87
CA PHE A 27 3.15 4.21 -13.06
C PHE A 27 2.21 4.12 -14.27
N GLU A 28 1.58 2.96 -14.49
CA GLU A 28 0.74 2.73 -15.67
C GLU A 28 -0.60 3.47 -15.58
N ALA A 29 -1.15 3.62 -14.37
CA ALA A 29 -2.25 4.54 -14.14
C ALA A 29 -1.81 5.99 -14.40
N ALA A 30 -0.69 6.44 -13.82
CA ALA A 30 -0.19 7.80 -14.02
C ALA A 30 0.02 8.12 -15.51
N ARG A 31 0.57 7.17 -16.28
CA ARG A 31 0.74 7.28 -17.74
C ARG A 31 -0.60 7.41 -18.47
N LYS A 32 -1.55 6.51 -18.20
CA LYS A 32 -2.87 6.53 -18.85
C LYS A 32 -3.72 7.74 -18.46
N LEU A 33 -3.49 8.28 -17.27
CA LEU A 33 -4.11 9.50 -16.77
C LEU A 33 -3.43 10.77 -17.31
N GLY A 34 -2.33 10.64 -18.05
CA GLY A 34 -1.62 11.76 -18.67
C GLY A 34 -0.88 12.65 -17.67
N LEU A 35 -0.47 12.11 -16.51
CA LEU A 35 0.30 12.86 -15.54
C LEU A 35 1.71 13.19 -16.08
N GLU A 36 2.16 14.42 -15.83
CA GLU A 36 3.49 14.90 -16.21
C GLU A 36 4.60 14.06 -15.56
N HIS A 37 4.46 13.84 -14.25
CA HIS A 37 5.30 12.93 -13.49
C HIS A 37 4.59 11.60 -13.28
N ARG A 38 5.23 10.52 -13.73
CA ARG A 38 4.66 9.16 -13.72
C ARG A 38 5.32 8.37 -12.60
N PHE A 39 4.90 8.63 -11.37
CA PHE A 39 5.31 7.84 -10.22
C PHE A 39 4.19 6.89 -9.81
N SER A 40 4.53 5.77 -9.20
CA SER A 40 3.50 4.89 -8.66
C SER A 40 2.92 5.40 -7.35
N TYR A 41 3.81 5.90 -6.51
CA TYR A 41 3.49 6.61 -5.27
C TYR A 41 4.00 8.03 -5.35
N GLY A 42 3.19 8.99 -4.90
CA GLY A 42 3.57 10.40 -4.89
C GLY A 42 2.41 11.35 -4.59
N PRO A 43 2.63 12.67 -4.76
CA PRO A 43 1.66 13.71 -4.42
C PRO A 43 0.62 13.94 -5.52
N HIS A 44 0.04 12.86 -6.06
CA HIS A 44 -0.78 12.87 -7.27
C HIS A 44 -1.93 13.89 -7.22
N TRP A 45 -2.66 13.94 -6.11
CA TRP A 45 -3.82 14.81 -5.93
C TRP A 45 -3.47 16.29 -5.74
N ARG A 46 -2.25 16.59 -5.29
CA ARG A 46 -1.72 17.95 -5.24
C ARG A 46 -1.37 18.43 -6.65
N VAL A 47 -0.72 17.57 -7.44
CA VAL A 47 -0.28 17.90 -8.80
C VAL A 47 -1.46 17.94 -9.78
N ASN A 48 -2.46 17.09 -9.58
CA ASN A 48 -3.67 17.04 -10.39
C ASN A 48 -4.93 16.95 -9.52
N PRO A 49 -5.50 18.11 -9.09
CA PRO A 49 -6.71 18.14 -8.27
C PRO A 49 -7.93 17.47 -8.89
N TYR A 50 -8.01 17.38 -10.23
CA TYR A 50 -9.12 16.70 -10.92
C TYR A 50 -9.19 15.20 -10.59
N LEU A 51 -8.11 14.59 -10.10
CA LEU A 51 -8.13 13.20 -9.64
C LEU A 51 -9.10 13.00 -8.45
N ARG A 52 -9.23 14.01 -7.57
CA ARG A 52 -10.16 13.96 -6.43
C ARG A 52 -11.62 13.98 -6.89
N GLU A 53 -11.93 14.75 -7.92
CA GLU A 53 -13.29 14.86 -8.47
C GLU A 53 -13.79 13.56 -9.12
N ARG A 54 -12.87 12.63 -9.42
CA ARG A 54 -13.18 11.35 -10.06
C ARG A 54 -13.51 10.22 -9.08
N VAL A 55 -13.23 10.43 -7.79
CA VAL A 55 -13.42 9.41 -6.76
C VAL A 55 -14.38 9.90 -5.70
N PHE A 56 -14.99 8.95 -4.98
CA PHE A 56 -15.84 9.28 -3.85
C PHE A 56 -14.99 9.74 -2.67
N THR A 57 -15.31 10.90 -2.10
CA THR A 57 -14.62 11.52 -0.97
C THR A 57 -15.64 12.12 -0.01
N ILE A 58 -15.33 12.11 1.28
CA ILE A 58 -16.12 12.75 2.32
C ILE A 58 -15.83 14.25 2.37
N GLN A 59 -14.57 14.61 2.15
CA GLN A 59 -14.14 16.00 2.21
C GLN A 59 -14.15 16.68 0.85
N ALA A 60 -14.15 18.02 0.86
CA ALA A 60 -14.01 18.83 -0.34
C ALA A 60 -12.68 18.53 -1.08
N ALA A 61 -12.70 18.73 -2.40
CA ALA A 61 -11.55 18.48 -3.26
C ALA A 61 -10.37 19.45 -3.02
N ASN A 62 -10.63 20.63 -2.45
CA ASN A 62 -9.66 21.71 -2.27
C ASN A 62 -9.04 21.78 -0.85
N ASN A 63 -8.97 20.67 -0.12
CA ASN A 63 -8.37 20.65 1.21
C ASN A 63 -6.87 21.01 1.15
N PRO A 64 -6.40 22.07 1.84
CA PRO A 64 -4.99 22.47 1.82
C PRO A 64 -4.03 21.40 2.37
N ALA A 65 -4.50 20.50 3.24
CA ALA A 65 -3.69 19.41 3.78
C ALA A 65 -3.24 18.41 2.70
N LEU A 66 -3.90 18.38 1.54
CA LEU A 66 -3.47 17.58 0.37
C LEU A 66 -2.05 17.91 -0.09
N ALA A 67 -1.53 19.10 0.25
CA ALA A 67 -0.15 19.48 -0.06
C ALA A 67 0.89 18.54 0.54
N ASP A 68 0.54 17.88 1.66
CA ASP A 68 1.39 16.96 2.43
C ASP A 68 0.98 15.49 2.24
N VAL A 69 0.02 15.17 1.37
CA VAL A 69 -0.47 13.79 1.16
C VAL A 69 0.26 13.14 0.00
N GLU A 70 0.76 11.93 0.23
CA GLU A 70 1.29 11.04 -0.78
C GLU A 70 0.56 9.71 -0.76
N GLY A 71 0.52 9.02 -1.89
CA GLY A 71 -0.13 7.71 -1.95
C GLY A 71 0.04 7.03 -3.30
N GLY A 72 -0.38 5.77 -3.35
CA GLY A 72 -0.41 5.00 -4.60
C GLY A 72 -1.47 5.57 -5.56
N LEU A 73 -1.39 5.26 -6.85
CA LEU A 73 -2.40 5.72 -7.81
C LEU A 73 -3.09 4.56 -8.51
N ASP A 74 -4.42 4.59 -8.56
CA ASP A 74 -5.21 3.72 -9.43
C ASP A 74 -5.72 4.47 -10.67
N ILE A 75 -6.08 3.73 -11.72
CA ILE A 75 -6.61 4.29 -12.97
C ILE A 75 -7.86 5.17 -12.81
N ASP A 76 -8.63 4.95 -11.74
CA ASP A 76 -9.82 5.75 -11.46
C ASP A 76 -9.48 7.08 -10.76
N GLY A 77 -8.23 7.28 -10.33
CA GLY A 77 -7.73 8.46 -9.64
C GLY A 77 -7.67 8.32 -8.11
N GLY A 78 -8.12 7.19 -7.58
CA GLY A 78 -8.07 6.87 -6.16
C GLY A 78 -6.78 6.19 -5.74
N THR A 79 -6.81 5.64 -4.53
CA THR A 79 -5.71 4.86 -3.96
C THR A 79 -6.20 3.84 -2.95
N TRP A 80 -5.34 2.87 -2.69
CA TRP A 80 -5.50 1.93 -1.60
C TRP A 80 -4.66 2.30 -0.39
N LEU A 81 -3.65 3.16 -0.58
CA LEU A 81 -2.73 3.61 0.45
C LEU A 81 -2.42 5.08 0.24
N ALA A 82 -2.74 5.90 1.24
CA ALA A 82 -2.23 7.26 1.36
C ALA A 82 -1.66 7.49 2.75
N PHE A 83 -0.74 8.44 2.83
CA PHE A 83 -0.20 8.89 4.11
C PHE A 83 0.15 10.38 4.06
N ASN A 84 0.21 10.99 5.24
CA ASN A 84 0.61 12.38 5.40
C ASN A 84 2.08 12.47 5.79
N ARG A 85 2.86 13.22 5.02
CA ARG A 85 4.28 13.44 5.28
C ARG A 85 4.55 14.07 6.66
N ARG A 86 3.70 15.03 7.03
CA ARG A 86 3.90 15.90 8.20
C ARG A 86 3.29 15.32 9.46
N THR A 87 2.07 14.77 9.37
CA THR A 87 1.37 14.23 10.55
C THR A 87 1.69 12.75 10.78
N GLY A 88 2.21 12.05 9.77
CA GLY A 88 2.50 10.62 9.86
C GLY A 88 1.25 9.73 9.80
N VAL A 89 0.06 10.31 9.57
CA VAL A 89 -1.19 9.57 9.42
C VAL A 89 -1.10 8.69 8.17
N TYR A 90 -1.20 7.39 8.38
CA TYR A 90 -1.20 6.32 7.38
C TYR A 90 -2.61 5.77 7.26
N CYS A 91 -3.13 5.66 6.04
CA CYS A 91 -4.47 5.13 5.76
C CYS A 91 -4.41 4.08 4.64
N ARG A 92 -4.75 2.84 4.97
CA ARG A 92 -4.65 1.70 4.06
C ARG A 92 -5.94 0.90 3.97
N LEU A 93 -6.55 0.89 2.78
CA LEU A 93 -7.83 0.25 2.48
C LEU A 93 -7.72 -1.26 2.16
N PHE A 94 -8.20 -2.12 3.05
CA PHE A 94 -8.35 -3.56 2.81
C PHE A 94 -9.76 -3.84 2.28
N SER A 95 -9.88 -4.18 1.00
CA SER A 95 -11.16 -4.60 0.46
C SER A 95 -11.39 -6.08 0.71
N THR A 96 -12.51 -6.41 1.35
CA THR A 96 -13.05 -7.78 1.44
C THR A 96 -14.29 -7.98 0.55
N GLY A 97 -14.74 -6.95 -0.19
CA GLY A 97 -15.97 -6.98 -0.99
C GLY A 97 -15.93 -6.26 -2.35
N TRP A 98 -14.88 -5.50 -2.65
CA TRP A 98 -14.62 -4.90 -3.97
C TRP A 98 -13.82 -5.87 -4.84
N ASP A 99 -14.50 -6.69 -5.65
CA ASP A 99 -13.89 -7.40 -6.76
C ASP A 99 -14.00 -6.50 -8.01
N ASP A 100 -12.92 -6.37 -8.78
CA ASP A 100 -12.97 -5.66 -10.05
C ASP A 100 -13.99 -6.28 -11.03
N ASN A 101 -14.36 -7.56 -10.82
CA ASN A 101 -15.40 -8.25 -11.59
C ASN A 101 -16.84 -7.93 -11.14
N THR A 102 -17.05 -7.34 -9.95
CA THR A 102 -18.40 -6.95 -9.45
C THR A 102 -18.71 -5.48 -9.72
N ARG A 103 -17.90 -4.80 -10.54
CA ARG A 103 -18.19 -3.46 -11.06
C ARG A 103 -19.31 -3.53 -12.10
N THR A 104 -20.51 -3.90 -11.67
CA THR A 104 -21.73 -3.85 -12.48
C THR A 104 -22.31 -2.42 -12.43
N ASP A 105 -22.33 -1.78 -13.60
CA ASP A 105 -23.31 -0.76 -14.01
C ASP A 105 -23.47 0.53 -13.16
N GLY A 106 -22.41 1.01 -12.51
CA GLY A 106 -22.39 2.36 -11.93
C GLY A 106 -23.20 2.54 -10.64
N GLU A 107 -23.74 1.45 -10.10
CA GLU A 107 -24.49 1.43 -8.84
C GLU A 107 -23.60 1.54 -7.60
N PHE A 108 -22.30 1.25 -7.72
CA PHE A 108 -21.37 1.20 -6.59
C PHE A 108 -20.31 2.32 -6.62
N LEU A 109 -20.12 2.95 -5.46
CA LEU A 109 -19.03 3.89 -5.18
C LEU A 109 -17.76 3.12 -4.80
N SER A 110 -16.61 3.52 -5.33
CA SER A 110 -15.33 2.96 -4.89
C SER A 110 -14.86 3.64 -3.60
N PRO A 111 -14.44 2.88 -2.56
CA PRO A 111 -13.86 3.46 -1.34
C PRO A 111 -12.44 4.02 -1.54
N SER A 112 -11.88 3.97 -2.75
CA SER A 112 -10.50 4.37 -3.05
C SER A 112 -10.18 5.87 -2.86
N GLY A 113 -11.18 6.72 -2.60
CA GLY A 113 -10.92 8.11 -2.17
C GLY A 113 -10.76 8.29 -0.66
N LEU A 114 -11.23 7.34 0.15
CA LEU A 114 -11.25 7.44 1.61
C LEU A 114 -9.85 7.44 2.25
N PRO A 115 -8.84 6.68 1.77
CA PRO A 115 -7.48 6.81 2.29
C PRO A 115 -6.93 8.22 2.16
N ILE A 116 -7.28 8.92 1.08
CA ILE A 116 -6.85 10.30 0.83
C ILE A 116 -7.47 11.22 1.88
N ASP A 117 -8.78 11.09 2.13
CA ASP A 117 -9.47 11.88 3.17
C ASP A 117 -8.86 11.62 4.55
N GLY A 118 -8.65 10.36 4.92
CA GLY A 118 -8.01 10.00 6.18
C GLY A 118 -6.62 10.61 6.34
N ALA A 119 -5.78 10.55 5.29
CA ALA A 119 -4.45 11.13 5.29
C ALA A 119 -4.43 12.66 5.38
N THR A 120 -5.54 13.36 5.18
CA THR A 120 -5.59 14.81 5.43
C THR A 120 -5.78 15.18 6.90
N ALA A 121 -6.07 14.22 7.76
CA ALA A 121 -6.32 14.47 9.18
C ALA A 121 -5.02 14.78 9.95
N ASP A 122 -5.21 15.47 11.08
CA ASP A 122 -4.10 15.86 11.98
C ASP A 122 -3.59 14.69 12.85
N SER A 123 -4.37 13.62 12.99
CA SER A 123 -4.02 12.40 13.73
C SER A 123 -4.85 11.21 13.26
N ALA A 124 -4.43 10.00 13.64
CA ALA A 124 -5.19 8.78 13.38
C ALA A 124 -6.59 8.81 14.01
N GLN A 125 -6.69 9.32 15.24
CA GLN A 125 -7.98 9.53 15.91
C GLN A 125 -8.89 10.49 15.13
N HIS A 126 -8.35 11.61 14.63
CA HIS A 126 -9.12 12.55 13.81
C HIS A 126 -9.56 11.91 12.48
N ALA A 127 -8.72 11.10 11.84
CA ALA A 127 -9.08 10.35 10.64
C ALA A 127 -10.21 9.33 10.90
N VAL A 128 -10.21 8.66 12.05
CA VAL A 128 -11.33 7.78 12.46
C VAL A 128 -12.61 8.59 12.62
N GLU A 129 -12.57 9.69 13.36
CA GLU A 129 -13.74 10.53 13.59
C GLU A 129 -14.34 11.11 12.29
N LEU A 130 -13.48 11.43 11.32
CA LEU A 130 -13.88 11.87 9.98
C LEU A 130 -14.74 10.80 9.30
N LEU A 131 -14.34 9.53 9.35
CA LEU A 131 -15.12 8.44 8.75
C LEU A 131 -16.41 8.19 9.52
N GLU A 132 -16.34 8.10 10.85
CA GLU A 132 -17.52 7.82 11.70
C GLU A 132 -18.61 8.88 11.54
N LYS A 133 -18.23 10.16 11.44
CA LYS A 133 -19.17 11.28 11.36
C LYS A 133 -19.50 11.69 9.93
N GLY A 134 -18.57 11.49 8.99
CA GLY A 134 -18.64 12.06 7.65
C GLY A 134 -19.01 11.07 6.55
N LEU A 135 -18.83 9.76 6.75
CA LEU A 135 -19.09 8.77 5.69
C LEU A 135 -20.56 8.74 5.28
N LEU A 136 -21.47 8.45 6.22
CA LEU A 136 -22.89 8.32 5.91
C LEU A 136 -23.51 9.60 5.36
N PRO A 137 -23.23 10.81 5.90
CA PRO A 137 -23.77 12.04 5.32
C PRO A 137 -23.26 12.35 3.91
N ALA A 138 -22.09 11.82 3.53
CA ALA A 138 -21.53 12.01 2.19
C ALA A 138 -22.09 11.02 1.16
N LEU A 139 -22.68 9.90 1.59
CA LEU A 139 -23.31 8.94 0.68
C LEU A 139 -24.60 9.50 0.08
N ASP A 140 -24.67 9.52 -1.24
CA ASP A 140 -25.94 9.77 -1.93
C ASP A 140 -26.84 8.53 -1.88
N SER A 141 -28.16 8.71 -1.89
CA SER A 141 -29.11 7.59 -1.85
C SER A 141 -29.17 6.78 -3.15
N ALA A 142 -28.43 7.18 -4.18
CA ALA A 142 -28.49 6.61 -5.52
C ALA A 142 -27.43 5.53 -5.75
N ARG A 143 -26.32 5.56 -4.99
CA ARG A 143 -25.21 4.63 -5.14
C ARG A 143 -24.82 4.01 -3.81
N GLN A 144 -24.46 2.74 -3.83
CA GLN A 144 -24.06 1.99 -2.65
C GLN A 144 -22.55 1.99 -2.49
N LEU A 145 -22.06 2.17 -1.27
CA LEU A 145 -20.66 1.93 -0.94
C LEU A 145 -20.57 0.53 -0.32
N PRO A 146 -19.78 -0.41 -0.89
CA PRO A 146 -19.64 -1.73 -0.30
C PRO A 146 -18.86 -1.65 1.02
N GLY A 147 -19.06 -2.67 1.85
CA GLY A 147 -18.31 -2.81 3.09
C GLY A 147 -16.81 -2.88 2.82
N PHE A 148 -16.02 -2.31 3.72
CA PHE A 148 -14.58 -2.26 3.63
C PHE A 148 -13.92 -2.32 5.00
N GLN A 149 -12.65 -2.69 5.02
CA GLN A 149 -11.78 -2.52 6.18
C GLN A 149 -10.69 -1.51 5.84
N MET A 150 -10.24 -0.71 6.79
CA MET A 150 -9.13 0.22 6.60
C MET A 150 -8.26 0.24 7.85
N VAL A 151 -6.94 0.20 7.68
CA VAL A 151 -6.01 0.50 8.78
C VAL A 151 -5.74 2.00 8.76
N ILE A 152 -5.95 2.65 9.89
CA ILE A 152 -5.62 4.05 10.12
C ILE A 152 -4.63 4.11 11.28
N ALA A 153 -3.46 4.71 11.09
CA ALA A 153 -2.47 4.77 12.14
C ALA A 153 -1.60 6.02 12.05
N ASP A 154 -1.04 6.44 13.19
CA ASP A 154 0.08 7.36 13.30
C ASP A 154 1.04 6.82 14.37
N SER A 155 2.05 7.60 14.78
CA SER A 155 3.02 7.18 15.80
C SER A 155 2.44 6.91 17.20
N ARG A 156 1.19 7.30 17.45
CA ARG A 156 0.53 7.20 18.76
C ARG A 156 -0.57 6.17 18.75
N ASP A 157 -1.42 6.19 17.75
CA ASP A 157 -2.65 5.40 17.73
C ASP A 157 -2.77 4.63 16.42
N ALA A 158 -3.33 3.43 16.48
CA ALA A 158 -3.58 2.58 15.32
C ALA A 158 -4.94 1.90 15.46
N PHE A 159 -5.71 1.87 14.38
CA PHE A 159 -7.08 1.38 14.34
C PHE A 159 -7.30 0.52 13.10
N VAL A 160 -8.14 -0.51 13.24
CA VAL A 160 -8.84 -1.13 12.13
C VAL A 160 -10.25 -0.54 12.11
N VAL A 161 -10.56 0.19 11.05
CA VAL A 161 -11.89 0.75 10.79
C VAL A 161 -12.63 -0.16 9.84
N GLU A 162 -13.86 -0.53 10.16
CA GLU A 162 -14.72 -1.35 9.32
C GLU A 162 -16.01 -0.58 8.99
N PHE A 163 -16.41 -0.63 7.72
CA PHE A 163 -17.74 -0.22 7.28
C PHE A 163 -18.49 -1.46 6.83
N ASP A 164 -19.72 -1.65 7.29
CA ASP A 164 -20.53 -2.84 6.98
C ASP A 164 -21.20 -2.79 5.60
N GLY A 165 -21.07 -1.68 4.88
CA GLY A 165 -21.71 -1.45 3.58
C GLY A 165 -23.11 -0.87 3.67
N ARG A 166 -23.57 -0.48 4.88
CA ARG A 166 -24.93 0.01 5.12
C ARG A 166 -24.94 1.28 5.94
N ASP A 167 -24.73 1.18 7.24
CA ASP A 167 -24.99 2.27 8.20
C ASP A 167 -24.04 2.29 9.39
N SER A 168 -23.07 1.37 9.45
CA SER A 168 -22.18 1.26 10.61
C SER A 168 -20.72 1.38 10.23
N VAL A 169 -20.05 2.38 10.80
CA VAL A 169 -18.58 2.50 10.84
C VAL A 169 -18.13 2.16 12.25
N THR A 170 -17.25 1.17 12.39
CA THR A 170 -16.67 0.77 13.67
C THR A 170 -15.16 0.94 13.64
N ALA A 171 -14.57 1.45 14.71
CA ALA A 171 -13.13 1.56 14.85
C ALA A 171 -12.64 0.70 16.02
N THR A 172 -11.78 -0.28 15.72
CA THR A 172 -11.17 -1.16 16.71
C THR A 172 -9.71 -0.75 16.92
N PRO A 173 -9.31 -0.31 18.12
CA PRO A 173 -7.91 -0.01 18.42
C PRO A 173 -7.02 -1.26 18.29
N LEU A 174 -5.85 -1.10 17.69
CA LEU A 174 -4.83 -2.13 17.62
C LEU A 174 -3.94 -2.06 18.88
N PRO A 175 -3.81 -3.16 19.65
CA PRO A 175 -2.96 -3.18 20.83
C PRO A 175 -1.48 -2.86 20.55
N ASP A 176 -0.88 -2.06 21.42
CA ASP A 176 0.53 -1.69 21.36
C ASP A 176 1.47 -2.90 21.55
N GLY A 177 2.71 -2.77 21.06
CA GLY A 177 3.84 -3.64 21.43
C GLY A 177 3.80 -5.06 20.86
N ARG A 178 2.85 -5.36 19.98
CA ARG A 178 2.77 -6.62 19.25
C ARG A 178 2.50 -6.39 17.76
N PRO A 179 3.14 -7.16 16.87
CA PRO A 179 2.78 -7.13 15.45
C PRO A 179 1.32 -7.56 15.25
N HIS A 180 0.69 -7.04 14.21
CA HIS A 180 -0.65 -7.42 13.76
C HIS A 180 -0.64 -7.75 12.28
N VAL A 181 -1.24 -8.87 11.93
CA VAL A 181 -1.39 -9.32 10.54
C VAL A 181 -2.85 -9.25 10.14
N LEU A 182 -3.14 -8.46 9.11
CA LEU A 182 -4.42 -8.46 8.41
C LEU A 182 -4.22 -9.08 7.02
N THR A 183 -5.01 -10.10 6.71
CA THR A 183 -4.96 -10.85 5.44
C THR A 183 -6.28 -11.58 5.20
N THR A 184 -6.58 -11.90 3.95
CA THR A 184 -7.73 -12.73 3.57
C THR A 184 -7.51 -14.23 3.80
N SER A 185 -6.25 -14.66 4.00
CA SER A 185 -5.90 -16.07 4.24
C SER A 185 -5.66 -16.33 5.73
N GLU A 186 -6.60 -17.00 6.40
CA GLU A 186 -6.54 -17.24 7.85
C GLU A 186 -5.30 -18.07 8.25
N GLU A 187 -5.01 -19.15 7.53
CA GLU A 187 -3.87 -20.04 7.86
C GLU A 187 -2.52 -19.32 7.65
N PHE A 188 -2.35 -18.66 6.50
CA PHE A 188 -1.15 -17.87 6.23
C PHE A 188 -1.01 -16.72 7.24
N GLY A 189 -2.11 -16.07 7.59
CA GLY A 189 -2.16 -15.01 8.59
C GLY A 189 -1.65 -15.48 9.94
N LYS A 190 -2.13 -16.64 10.44
CA LYS A 190 -1.65 -17.23 11.70
C LYS A 190 -0.16 -17.57 11.66
N GLN A 191 0.33 -18.13 10.56
CA GLN A 191 1.76 -18.46 10.40
C GLN A 191 2.63 -17.20 10.33
N LEU A 192 2.18 -16.16 9.63
CA LEU A 192 2.88 -14.88 9.53
C LEU A 192 2.91 -14.16 10.87
N GLN A 193 1.77 -14.12 11.57
CA GLN A 193 1.63 -13.56 12.91
C GLN A 193 2.61 -14.23 13.89
N ALA A 194 2.65 -15.56 13.93
CA ALA A 194 3.55 -16.30 14.83
C ALA A 194 5.04 -16.08 14.52
N ARG A 195 5.40 -15.83 13.25
CA ARG A 195 6.77 -15.46 12.86
C ARG A 195 7.09 -14.01 13.25
N ALA A 196 6.15 -13.10 13.03
CA ALA A 196 6.30 -11.69 13.36
C ALA A 196 6.52 -11.49 14.87
N GLU A 197 5.75 -12.18 15.72
CA GLU A 197 5.86 -12.11 17.18
C GLU A 197 7.21 -12.60 17.73
N ARG A 198 7.95 -13.39 16.95
CA ARG A 198 9.30 -13.87 17.32
C ARG A 198 10.42 -13.02 16.73
N SER A 199 10.08 -12.09 15.84
CA SER A 199 11.04 -11.22 15.18
C SER A 199 11.19 -9.92 15.95
N GLN A 200 12.42 -9.40 16.02
CA GLN A 200 12.67 -8.11 16.64
C GLN A 200 12.00 -7.01 15.82
N ALA A 201 11.25 -6.12 16.48
CA ALA A 201 10.66 -4.96 15.85
C ALA A 201 11.73 -4.08 15.19
N PRO A 202 11.45 -3.52 14.00
CA PRO A 202 12.38 -2.64 13.32
C PRO A 202 12.45 -1.28 14.02
N THR A 203 13.63 -0.68 13.97
CA THR A 203 13.94 0.66 14.48
C THR A 203 14.23 1.61 13.32
N GLU A 204 14.65 2.85 13.63
CA GLU A 204 15.13 3.84 12.66
C GLU A 204 16.33 3.34 11.86
N ILE A 205 17.08 2.38 12.41
CA ILE A 205 18.26 1.85 11.76
C ILE A 205 17.81 0.92 10.64
N LEU A 206 18.10 1.25 9.38
CA LEU A 206 17.70 0.46 8.21
C LEU A 206 18.02 -1.04 8.33
N THR A 207 19.18 -1.40 8.88
CA THR A 207 19.59 -2.81 9.05
C THR A 207 18.71 -3.60 10.04
N SER A 208 17.99 -2.92 10.93
CA SER A 208 17.03 -3.54 11.85
C SER A 208 15.76 -4.05 11.15
N TRP A 209 15.49 -3.62 9.92
CA TRP A 209 14.32 -4.06 9.14
C TRP A 209 14.49 -5.46 8.56
N GLY A 210 15.73 -5.94 8.39
CA GLY A 210 16.03 -7.25 7.79
C GLY A 210 15.25 -8.41 8.43
N PRO A 211 15.28 -8.59 9.75
CA PRO A 211 14.50 -9.64 10.43
C PRO A 211 13.00 -9.55 10.21
N TRP A 212 12.43 -8.34 10.20
CA TRP A 212 11.00 -8.12 10.01
C TRP A 212 10.55 -8.33 8.57
N LEU A 213 11.35 -7.91 7.59
CA LEU A 213 11.14 -8.24 6.18
C LEU A 213 11.31 -9.75 5.93
N SER A 214 12.21 -10.40 6.67
CA SER A 214 12.44 -11.84 6.57
C SER A 214 11.29 -12.69 7.07
N VAL A 215 10.39 -12.14 7.90
CA VAL A 215 9.16 -12.83 8.33
C VAL A 215 8.28 -13.22 7.15
N PHE A 216 8.34 -12.47 6.06
CA PHE A 216 7.59 -12.78 4.85
C PHE A 216 8.31 -13.81 3.95
N THR A 217 9.61 -14.05 4.20
CA THR A 217 10.44 -15.02 3.45
C THR A 217 10.15 -16.43 3.96
N ALA A 218 10.45 -17.43 3.16
CA ALA A 218 10.72 -18.77 3.67
C ALA A 218 12.15 -19.16 3.23
N ALA A 219 13.14 -18.78 4.03
CA ALA A 219 14.58 -19.02 3.86
C ALA A 219 15.26 -18.35 2.64
N GLY A 220 16.54 -18.00 2.81
CA GLY A 220 17.32 -17.13 1.93
C GLY A 220 17.56 -17.69 0.52
N ALA A 221 17.35 -16.82 -0.47
CA ALA A 221 17.43 -17.16 -1.89
C ALA A 221 18.72 -16.69 -2.56
N ASP A 222 19.24 -17.51 -3.48
CA ASP A 222 20.32 -17.16 -4.40
C ASP A 222 19.74 -16.75 -5.77
N TYR A 223 19.89 -15.47 -6.12
CA TYR A 223 19.36 -14.89 -7.37
C TYR A 223 20.19 -15.25 -8.62
N GLY A 224 21.35 -15.90 -8.46
CA GLY A 224 22.16 -16.42 -9.56
C GLY A 224 21.73 -17.81 -10.04
N ASP A 225 20.76 -18.44 -9.36
CA ASP A 225 20.23 -19.75 -9.71
C ASP A 225 19.23 -19.65 -10.87
N GLU A 226 19.47 -20.34 -11.99
CA GLU A 226 18.54 -20.38 -13.14
C GLU A 226 17.20 -21.07 -12.80
N SER A 227 17.15 -21.80 -11.69
CA SER A 227 15.92 -22.35 -11.12
C SER A 227 15.20 -21.37 -10.17
N TRP A 228 15.76 -20.17 -9.96
CA TRP A 228 15.14 -19.13 -9.16
C TRP A 228 13.78 -18.74 -9.73
N THR A 229 12.77 -18.75 -8.88
CA THR A 229 11.46 -18.19 -9.22
C THR A 229 10.99 -17.26 -8.10
N ALA A 230 10.19 -16.26 -8.47
CA ALA A 230 9.56 -15.37 -7.51
C ALA A 230 8.74 -16.11 -6.43
N ASP A 231 8.24 -17.31 -6.75
CA ASP A 231 7.48 -18.18 -5.85
C ASP A 231 8.38 -18.87 -4.81
N THR A 232 9.53 -19.40 -5.23
CA THR A 232 10.46 -20.09 -4.34
C THR A 232 11.23 -19.15 -3.42
N ASN A 233 11.59 -17.97 -3.93
CA ASN A 233 12.74 -17.21 -3.44
C ASN A 233 12.47 -15.74 -3.08
N SER A 234 11.27 -15.22 -3.36
CA SER A 234 10.90 -13.86 -2.93
C SER A 234 10.83 -13.80 -1.40
N ALA A 235 11.37 -12.71 -0.85
CA ALA A 235 11.26 -12.41 0.56
C ALA A 235 9.83 -12.19 1.02
N ILE A 236 8.88 -12.07 0.10
CA ILE A 236 7.45 -11.95 0.37
C ILE A 236 6.73 -12.92 -0.56
N ARG A 237 6.25 -14.04 0.02
CA ARG A 237 5.48 -15.06 -0.70
C ARG A 237 4.02 -14.63 -0.88
N PRO A 238 3.45 -14.75 -2.09
CA PRO A 238 2.00 -14.58 -2.28
C PRO A 238 1.25 -15.75 -1.62
N PRO A 239 0.05 -15.53 -1.06
CA PRO A 239 -0.78 -16.61 -0.55
C PRO A 239 -1.65 -17.25 -1.66
N TYR A 240 -1.09 -17.68 -2.81
CA TYR A 240 -1.84 -18.54 -3.75
C TYR A 240 -0.96 -19.58 -4.45
N ARG A 241 -1.28 -20.85 -4.13
CA ARG A 241 -0.93 -22.09 -4.84
C ARG A 241 -2.04 -22.39 -5.85
N ASN A 242 -1.69 -22.94 -7.01
CA ASN A 242 -2.57 -23.48 -8.06
C ASN A 242 -2.81 -22.57 -9.27
N THR A 243 -1.76 -22.39 -10.08
CA THR A 243 -1.95 -22.31 -11.53
C THR A 243 -1.00 -23.33 -12.17
N ASP A 244 -1.47 -24.09 -13.15
CA ASP A 244 -0.68 -25.15 -13.81
C ASP A 244 0.46 -24.62 -14.72
N ASP A 245 0.61 -23.29 -14.81
CA ASP A 245 1.57 -22.64 -15.69
C ASP A 245 2.86 -22.24 -14.95
N ALA A 246 3.83 -23.16 -14.91
CA ALA A 246 5.13 -22.99 -14.27
C ALA A 246 6.05 -21.94 -14.95
N ASN A 247 5.78 -21.55 -16.20
CA ASN A 247 6.61 -20.60 -16.95
C ASN A 247 6.21 -19.14 -16.73
N ARG A 248 5.00 -18.90 -16.22
CA ARG A 248 4.45 -17.57 -15.90
C ARG A 248 5.29 -16.79 -14.87
N TYR A 249 6.18 -17.44 -14.12
CA TYR A 249 6.87 -16.87 -12.96
C TYR A 249 8.35 -16.49 -13.19
N LYS A 250 8.93 -16.80 -14.35
CA LYS A 250 10.40 -16.83 -14.54
C LYS A 250 11.03 -15.58 -15.15
N ASN A 251 10.31 -14.78 -15.97
CA ASN A 251 10.99 -13.92 -16.95
C ASN A 251 10.69 -12.41 -16.88
N VAL A 252 10.02 -11.92 -15.85
CA VAL A 252 9.54 -10.52 -15.84
C VAL A 252 10.66 -9.46 -15.74
N ALA A 253 11.87 -9.85 -15.30
CA ALA A 253 12.98 -8.91 -15.07
C ALA A 253 14.17 -9.02 -16.05
N LEU A 254 14.20 -10.02 -16.96
CA LEU A 254 15.43 -10.34 -17.71
C LEU A 254 15.32 -10.22 -19.24
N PHE A 255 14.12 -10.19 -19.81
CA PHE A 255 13.93 -10.05 -21.27
C PHE A 255 12.70 -9.19 -21.57
N SER A 256 12.76 -8.42 -22.66
CA SER A 256 11.59 -7.66 -23.15
C SER A 256 10.39 -8.58 -23.32
N VAL A 257 9.25 -8.14 -22.81
CA VAL A 257 8.01 -8.91 -22.86
C VAL A 257 7.47 -8.84 -24.29
N THR A 258 7.75 -9.88 -25.10
CA THR A 258 7.29 -9.94 -26.50
C THR A 258 5.78 -10.10 -26.64
N GLU A 259 5.10 -10.52 -25.57
CA GLU A 259 3.65 -10.69 -25.52
C GLU A 259 3.09 -10.16 -24.18
N PRO A 260 2.38 -9.01 -24.16
CA PRO A 260 1.87 -8.38 -22.93
C PRO A 260 0.94 -9.25 -22.07
N ASN A 261 0.36 -10.27 -22.68
CA ASN A 261 -0.46 -11.34 -22.08
C ASN A 261 0.37 -12.40 -21.31
N GLN A 262 1.70 -12.37 -21.43
CA GLN A 262 2.63 -13.31 -20.79
C GLN A 262 3.41 -12.72 -19.60
N ALA A 263 3.31 -11.41 -19.34
CA ALA A 263 3.91 -10.78 -18.16
C ALA A 263 3.02 -10.93 -16.91
N ALA A 264 3.61 -11.44 -15.84
CA ALA A 264 2.89 -11.87 -14.66
C ALA A 264 3.13 -10.92 -13.46
N TRP A 265 2.03 -10.31 -13.00
CA TRP A 265 1.80 -9.73 -11.68
C TRP A 265 2.63 -8.50 -11.26
N THR A 266 1.92 -7.40 -10.99
CA THR A 266 2.38 -6.28 -10.16
C THR A 266 2.22 -6.63 -8.70
N LYS A 267 3.31 -7.14 -8.14
CA LYS A 267 3.46 -7.20 -6.69
C LYS A 267 4.03 -5.87 -6.26
N SER A 268 3.26 -5.13 -5.47
CA SER A 268 3.76 -3.96 -4.77
C SER A 268 4.02 -4.33 -3.32
N VAL A 269 5.27 -4.25 -2.89
CA VAL A 269 5.61 -4.28 -1.47
C VAL A 269 5.81 -2.85 -1.03
N SER A 270 5.19 -2.44 0.07
CA SER A 270 5.49 -1.15 0.66
C SER A 270 5.89 -1.28 2.11
N ILE A 271 6.82 -0.41 2.50
CA ILE A 271 7.38 -0.27 3.83
C ILE A 271 7.10 1.17 4.24
N TYR A 272 6.49 1.34 5.40
CA TYR A 272 6.18 2.63 5.96
C TYR A 272 6.60 2.69 7.42
N THR A 273 7.11 3.83 7.84
CA THR A 273 7.19 4.18 9.25
C THR A 273 6.87 5.64 9.52
N ALA A 274 6.22 5.89 10.66
CA ALA A 274 5.96 7.22 11.19
C ALA A 274 6.44 7.32 12.63
N GLY A 275 7.07 8.45 12.95
CA GLY A 275 7.53 8.80 14.29
C GLY A 275 6.88 10.09 14.80
N ARG A 276 7.53 10.74 15.78
CA ARG A 276 7.04 11.97 16.42
C ARG A 276 6.90 13.16 15.45
N THR A 277 7.71 13.18 14.40
CA THR A 277 7.82 14.30 13.45
C THR A 277 7.09 14.05 12.13
N GLY A 278 6.29 12.99 12.04
CA GLY A 278 5.55 12.61 10.84
C GLY A 278 6.07 11.32 10.21
N ALA A 279 5.95 11.21 8.89
CA ALA A 279 6.47 10.08 8.14
C ALA A 279 8.01 10.09 8.16
N GLU A 280 8.61 8.97 8.54
CA GLU A 280 10.07 8.78 8.58
C GLU A 280 10.55 8.07 7.31
N LEU A 281 9.86 7.01 6.89
CA LEU A 281 10.20 6.21 5.72
C LEU A 281 8.93 5.85 4.96
N PHE A 282 8.98 6.02 3.65
CA PHE A 282 8.11 5.29 2.75
C PHE A 282 8.93 4.78 1.56
N ALA A 283 8.99 3.45 1.43
CA ALA A 283 9.68 2.77 0.35
C ALA A 283 8.75 1.73 -0.26
N TYR A 284 8.78 1.59 -1.58
CA TYR A 284 7.98 0.60 -2.28
C TYR A 284 8.76 -0.11 -3.37
N ASN A 285 8.49 -1.38 -3.57
CA ASN A 285 8.97 -2.18 -4.68
C ASN A 285 7.77 -2.45 -5.59
N GLU A 286 7.82 -1.97 -6.83
CA GLU A 286 6.89 -2.41 -7.86
C GLU A 286 7.67 -3.15 -8.95
N ARG A 287 7.32 -4.42 -9.15
CA ARG A 287 7.96 -5.21 -10.20
C ARG A 287 7.54 -4.70 -11.57
N GLN A 288 8.54 -4.50 -12.42
CA GLN A 288 8.40 -3.93 -13.75
C GLN A 288 7.46 -4.78 -14.61
N LEU A 289 6.56 -4.14 -15.34
CA LEU A 289 5.65 -4.80 -16.28
C LEU A 289 5.95 -4.49 -17.74
N PHE A 290 6.67 -3.41 -18.04
CA PHE A 290 6.73 -2.86 -19.40
C PHE A 290 8.11 -2.37 -19.80
N ASP A 291 8.48 -2.60 -21.07
CA ASP A 291 9.76 -2.23 -21.69
C ASP A 291 10.08 -0.72 -21.63
N TYR A 292 9.08 0.13 -21.35
CA TYR A 292 9.21 1.58 -21.27
C TYR A 292 9.28 2.12 -19.83
N GLN A 293 9.26 1.25 -18.82
CA GLN A 293 9.51 1.66 -17.45
C GLN A 293 11.02 1.87 -17.24
N PRO A 294 11.44 2.86 -16.43
CA PRO A 294 12.86 3.10 -16.18
C PRO A 294 13.49 1.86 -15.52
N LEU A 295 14.61 1.40 -16.05
CA LEU A 295 15.34 0.24 -15.53
C LEU A 295 15.88 0.56 -14.12
N PRO A 296 16.03 -0.43 -13.21
CA PRO A 296 16.60 -0.19 -11.88
C PRO A 296 18.01 0.42 -11.94
N THR A 297 18.72 0.21 -13.07
CA THR A 297 20.01 0.85 -13.36
C THR A 297 19.95 2.37 -13.51
N ASP A 298 18.81 2.94 -13.91
CA ASP A 298 18.61 4.40 -14.05
C ASP A 298 18.27 5.06 -12.71
N VAL A 299 17.74 4.28 -11.75
CA VAL A 299 17.37 4.68 -10.38
C VAL A 299 18.59 4.87 -9.49
N ARG A 300 19.74 4.25 -9.84
CA ARG A 300 21.03 4.42 -9.14
C ARG A 300 21.51 5.87 -9.04
N ARG A 301 20.96 6.81 -9.84
CA ARG A 301 21.28 8.24 -9.77
C ARG A 301 20.53 9.01 -8.67
N MET A 302 19.60 8.38 -7.94
CA MET A 302 18.79 9.03 -6.89
C MET A 302 19.34 8.92 -5.46
N GLY A 303 20.53 8.33 -5.25
CA GLY A 303 21.25 8.37 -3.97
C GLY A 303 20.77 7.37 -2.89
N TYR A 304 21.50 6.26 -2.75
CA TYR A 304 21.55 5.25 -1.66
C TYR A 304 20.36 4.25 -1.42
N PRO A 305 20.63 2.97 -1.06
CA PRO A 305 21.76 2.09 -1.41
C PRO A 305 21.39 0.72 -2.06
N SER A 306 22.44 0.14 -2.64
CA SER A 306 22.53 -1.07 -3.46
C SER A 306 22.89 -2.34 -2.66
N THR A 307 21.89 -3.01 -2.09
CA THR A 307 21.73 -4.48 -1.94
C THR A 307 20.50 -4.76 -1.05
N THR A 308 19.77 -5.85 -1.31
CA THR A 308 18.30 -6.03 -1.10
C THR A 308 17.47 -5.12 -2.02
N ASP A 309 17.74 -5.31 -3.31
CA ASP A 309 17.43 -4.43 -4.43
C ASP A 309 15.93 -4.34 -4.78
N ASP A 310 15.60 -3.22 -5.42
CA ASP A 310 14.34 -2.83 -6.09
C ASP A 310 13.30 -2.02 -5.28
N PHE A 311 13.64 -1.39 -4.14
CA PHE A 311 12.73 -0.40 -3.52
C PHE A 311 13.01 1.03 -4.02
N PHE A 312 11.97 1.70 -4.54
CA PHE A 312 11.92 3.14 -4.72
C PHE A 312 11.57 3.80 -3.39
N VAL A 313 12.40 4.74 -2.96
CA VAL A 313 12.16 5.52 -1.74
C VAL A 313 11.47 6.82 -2.12
N VAL A 314 10.29 7.08 -1.54
CA VAL A 314 9.56 8.35 -1.72
C VAL A 314 9.87 9.32 -0.59
N ILE A 315 10.04 8.78 0.62
CA ILE A 315 10.39 9.53 1.83
C ILE A 315 11.43 8.75 2.61
N ALA A 316 12.49 9.43 3.04
CA ALA A 316 13.53 8.87 3.90
C ALA A 316 13.80 9.70 5.18
N ASN A 317 13.15 10.88 5.28
CA ASN A 317 13.34 11.94 6.27
C ASN A 317 14.78 12.06 6.83
N GLU A 318 15.61 12.93 6.24
CA GLU A 318 17.02 13.10 6.61
C GLU A 318 17.27 13.70 8.01
N ASN A 319 16.22 14.02 8.76
CA ASN A 319 16.28 14.69 10.07
C ASN A 319 16.01 13.76 11.27
N SER A 320 15.85 12.45 11.06
CA SER A 320 15.73 11.44 12.12
C SER A 320 17.08 10.88 12.55
#